data_AF-A0A662HC59-F1
#
_entry.id   AF-A0A662HC59-F1
#
_cell.length_a   1.000
_cell.length_b   1.000
_cell.length_c   1.000
_cell.angle_alpha   90.00
_cell.angle_beta   90.00
_cell.angle_gamma   90.00
#
_symmetry.space_group_name_H-M   'P 1'
#
loop_
_entity.id
_entity.type
_entity.pdbx_description
1 polymer ?
#
loop_
_entity_poly.entity_id
_entity_poly.type
_entity_poly.pdbx_seq_one_letter_code
_entity_poly.pdbx_strand_id
1 'polypeptide(L)'
;RQLRPIGGAQARGAGRSWVSASVRLEVWKDKRAWLDSRYAYVAATITLNRGERIALKIAFRPDEASGLILRGYYLKLLVNGEEVWVMKNSYPPRLKVRE
;
A
#
# COMPACT_ATOMS: atom_id res chain seq x y z
N ARG A 1 57.19 -8.26 16.85
CA ARG A 1 56.88 -7.15 17.80
C ARG A 1 55.56 -6.53 17.38
N GLN A 2 54.48 -6.86 18.10
CA GLN A 2 53.13 -6.32 17.92
C GLN A 2 53.10 -4.81 18.21
N LEU A 3 52.19 -4.09 17.55
CA LEU A 3 51.36 -3.06 18.20
C LEU A 3 49.96 -3.12 17.59
N ARG A 4 48.97 -3.47 18.41
CA ARG A 4 47.53 -3.34 18.11
C ARG A 4 47.10 -1.90 18.41
N PRO A 5 46.21 -1.29 17.63
CA PRO A 5 45.40 -0.19 18.13
C PRO A 5 44.22 -0.73 18.95
N ILE A 6 44.09 -0.12 20.12
CA ILE A 6 43.05 -0.29 21.15
C ILE A 6 41.73 0.28 20.61
N GLY A 7 40.62 -0.36 21.00
CA GLY A 7 39.28 0.00 20.55
C GLY A 7 38.81 1.39 20.98
N GLY A 8 37.62 1.75 20.48
CA GLY A 8 36.82 2.83 21.05
C GLY A 8 36.41 3.91 20.06
N ALA A 9 35.50 3.58 19.15
CA ALA A 9 34.54 4.55 18.67
C ALA A 9 33.20 3.84 18.46
N GLN A 10 32.46 3.65 19.56
CA GLN A 10 31.02 3.55 19.46
C GLN A 10 30.54 4.85 18.80
N ALA A 11 30.20 4.77 17.51
CA ALA A 11 29.36 5.75 16.90
C ALA A 11 28.02 5.70 17.66
N ARG A 12 27.87 6.57 18.66
CA ARG A 12 26.57 6.97 19.21
C ARG A 12 25.87 7.77 18.13
N GLY A 13 25.43 7.09 17.08
CA GLY A 13 24.51 7.64 16.09
C GLY A 13 23.15 7.74 16.75
N ALA A 14 22.71 8.97 17.03
CA ALA A 14 21.32 9.26 17.33
C ALA A 14 20.43 8.50 16.33
N GLY A 15 19.60 7.58 16.84
CA GLY A 15 18.95 6.53 16.06
C GLY A 15 18.04 7.08 14.96
N ARG A 16 18.59 7.24 13.76
CA ARG A 16 17.80 7.34 12.53
C ARG A 16 17.33 5.93 12.19
N SER A 17 16.15 5.55 12.66
CA SER A 17 15.50 4.33 12.20
C SER A 17 14.65 4.68 10.98
N TRP A 18 15.17 4.40 9.78
CA TRP A 18 14.38 4.41 8.55
C TRP A 18 13.95 2.98 8.22
N VAL A 19 12.75 2.84 7.67
CA VAL A 19 12.22 1.56 7.17
C VAL A 19 11.97 1.74 5.68
N SER A 20 12.39 0.75 4.89
CA SER A 20 12.10 0.68 3.45
C SER A 20 11.16 -0.49 3.19
N ALA A 21 10.17 -0.27 2.34
CA ALA A 21 9.21 -1.29 1.94
C ALA A 21 8.72 -1.08 0.51
N SER A 22 8.41 -2.18 -0.17
CA SER A 22 7.63 -2.13 -1.39
C SER A 22 6.15 -2.00 -1.03
N VAL A 23 5.45 -1.06 -1.65
CA VAL A 23 4.03 -0.83 -1.43
C VAL A 23 3.28 -0.91 -2.75
N ARG A 24 2.07 -1.47 -2.70
CA ARG A 24 1.17 -1.53 -3.85
C ARG A 24 -0.24 -1.18 -3.43
N LEU A 25 -0.77 -0.11 -3.99
CA LEU A 25 -2.17 0.26 -3.85
C LEU A 25 -2.92 -0.23 -5.09
N GLU A 26 -3.87 -1.11 -4.88
CA GLU A 26 -4.62 -1.78 -5.94
C GLU A 26 -6.10 -1.36 -5.92
N VAL A 27 -6.69 -1.19 -7.09
CA VAL A 27 -8.13 -1.07 -7.33
C VAL A 27 -8.65 -2.42 -7.78
N TRP A 28 -9.72 -2.90 -7.18
CA TRP A 28 -10.34 -4.18 -7.46
C TRP A 28 -11.81 -4.00 -7.86
N LYS A 29 -12.28 -4.79 -8.84
CA LYS A 29 -13.69 -4.92 -9.17
C LYS A 29 -14.34 -5.88 -8.19
N ASP A 30 -15.43 -5.43 -7.57
CA ASP A 30 -16.30 -6.24 -6.74
C ASP A 30 -17.42 -6.88 -7.56
N LYS A 31 -17.35 -8.19 -7.78
CA LYS A 31 -18.31 -8.88 -8.64
C LYS A 31 -19.31 -9.68 -7.80
N ARG A 32 -20.57 -9.66 -8.23
CA ARG A 32 -21.62 -10.47 -7.61
C ARG A 32 -21.50 -11.92 -8.08
N ALA A 33 -21.42 -12.86 -7.14
CA ALA A 33 -21.35 -14.30 -7.41
C ALA A 33 -20.19 -14.74 -8.33
N TRP A 34 -19.12 -13.94 -8.43
CA TRP A 34 -17.89 -14.27 -9.15
C TRP A 34 -16.68 -13.84 -8.34
N LEU A 35 -15.50 -14.37 -8.70
CA LEU A 35 -14.24 -13.92 -8.12
C LEU A 35 -13.97 -12.45 -8.48
N ASP A 36 -13.65 -11.66 -7.46
CA ASP A 36 -13.16 -10.30 -7.63
C ASP A 36 -11.86 -10.29 -8.46
N SER A 37 -11.63 -9.18 -9.16
CA SER A 37 -10.48 -9.05 -10.05
C SER A 37 -9.78 -7.71 -9.90
N ARG A 38 -8.45 -7.71 -9.85
CA ARG A 38 -7.65 -6.49 -9.86
C ARG A 38 -7.88 -5.73 -11.17
N TYR A 39 -8.20 -4.45 -11.03
CA TYR A 39 -8.50 -3.55 -12.14
C TYR A 39 -7.30 -2.65 -12.48
N ALA A 40 -6.72 -2.01 -11.47
CA ALA A 40 -5.59 -1.10 -11.62
C ALA A 40 -4.69 -1.17 -10.40
N TYR A 41 -3.45 -0.69 -10.52
CA TYR A 41 -2.57 -0.55 -9.36
C TYR A 41 -1.50 0.53 -9.58
N VAL A 42 -0.95 1.00 -8.47
CA VAL A 42 0.30 1.74 -8.41
C VAL A 42 1.23 1.03 -7.44
N ALA A 43 2.51 0.92 -7.81
CA ALA A 43 3.54 0.32 -6.99
C ALA A 43 4.68 1.32 -6.79
N ALA A 44 5.25 1.34 -5.58
CA ALA A 44 6.40 2.16 -5.26
C ALA A 44 7.25 1.48 -4.19
N THR A 45 8.54 1.80 -4.17
CA THR A 45 9.39 1.53 -3.00
C THR A 45 9.44 2.82 -2.19
N ILE A 46 8.99 2.76 -0.94
CA ILE A 46 8.99 3.91 -0.04
C ILE A 46 10.00 3.71 1.07
N THR A 47 10.67 4.78 1.47
CA THR A 47 11.49 4.83 2.68
C THR A 47 10.92 5.89 3.60
N LEU A 48 10.64 5.53 4.84
CA LEU A 48 10.10 6.43 5.85
C LEU A 48 11.00 6.43 7.08
N ASN A 49 11.32 7.61 7.59
CA ASN A 49 11.86 7.78 8.92
C ASN A 49 10.76 7.63 9.98
N ARG A 50 11.17 7.43 11.24
CA ARG A 50 10.24 7.41 12.37
C ARG A 50 9.36 8.66 12.41
N GLY A 51 8.05 8.45 12.38
CA GLY A 51 7.05 9.53 12.45
C GLY A 51 6.70 10.18 11.12
N GLU A 52 7.44 9.88 10.05
CA GLU A 52 7.09 10.34 8.71
C GLU A 52 5.85 9.61 8.18
N ARG A 53 5.13 10.30 7.28
CA ARG A 53 3.95 9.78 6.62
C ARG A 53 4.04 10.12 5.14
N ILE A 54 3.51 9.23 4.32
CA ILE A 54 3.35 9.45 2.88
C ILE A 54 1.89 9.21 2.49
N ALA A 55 1.42 9.94 1.49
CA ALA A 55 0.12 9.72 0.88
C ALA A 55 0.32 8.98 -0.45
N LEU A 56 -0.19 7.76 -0.54
CA LEU A 56 -0.30 7.03 -1.80
C LEU A 56 -1.56 7.50 -2.53
N LYS A 57 -1.42 7.79 -3.82
CA LYS A 57 -2.51 8.24 -4.69
C LYS A 57 -2.60 7.32 -5.90
N ILE A 58 -3.81 6.97 -6.27
CA ILE A 58 -4.11 6.25 -7.50
C ILE A 58 -5.24 6.98 -8.22
N ALA A 59 -5.03 7.28 -9.49
CA ALA A 59 -6.06 7.76 -10.39
C ALA A 59 -6.47 6.60 -11.29
N PHE A 60 -7.77 6.39 -11.46
CA PHE A 60 -8.30 5.42 -12.41
C PHE A 60 -9.60 5.96 -13.00
N ARG A 61 -9.89 5.54 -14.23
CA ARG A 61 -11.18 5.79 -14.88
C ARG A 61 -11.97 4.48 -14.85
N PRO A 62 -13.14 4.42 -14.18
CA PRO A 62 -13.99 3.24 -14.25
C PRO A 62 -14.34 2.89 -15.70
N ASP A 63 -14.25 1.61 -16.04
CA ASP A 63 -14.66 1.05 -17.34
C ASP A 63 -16.11 0.54 -17.33
N GLU A 64 -16.72 0.41 -16.17
CA GLU A 64 -18.03 -0.21 -15.99
C GLU A 64 -18.79 0.48 -14.85
N ALA A 65 -20.05 0.85 -15.10
CA ALA A 65 -20.93 1.38 -14.07
C ALA A 65 -21.34 0.27 -13.09
N SER A 66 -21.67 0.64 -11.85
CA SER A 66 -22.15 -0.32 -10.87
C SER A 66 -23.60 -0.71 -11.17
N GLY A 67 -23.88 -2.00 -11.17
CA GLY A 67 -25.18 -2.56 -11.54
C GLY A 67 -25.40 -3.97 -10.99
N LEU A 68 -26.02 -4.83 -11.80
CA LEU A 68 -26.39 -6.19 -11.39
C LEU A 68 -25.17 -7.10 -11.14
N ILE A 69 -24.12 -6.94 -11.97
CA ILE A 69 -22.91 -7.78 -11.97
C ILE A 69 -21.80 -7.12 -11.15
N LEU A 70 -21.40 -5.90 -11.51
CA LEU A 70 -20.41 -5.11 -10.78
C LEU A 70 -21.08 -4.33 -9.65
N ARG A 71 -20.74 -4.63 -8.40
CA ARG A 71 -21.22 -3.87 -7.23
C ARG A 71 -20.51 -2.52 -7.07
N GLY A 72 -19.25 -2.46 -7.52
CA GLY A 72 -18.41 -1.27 -7.49
C GLY A 72 -16.93 -1.63 -7.49
N TYR A 73 -16.09 -0.65 -7.16
CA TYR A 73 -14.65 -0.86 -7.00
C TYR A 73 -14.21 -0.72 -5.55
N TYR A 74 -13.12 -1.34 -5.14
CA TYR A 74 -12.57 -1.17 -3.80
C TYR A 74 -11.06 -1.17 -3.82
N LEU A 75 -10.46 -0.71 -2.72
CA LEU A 75 -9.02 -0.57 -2.62
C LEU A 75 -8.41 -1.67 -1.75
N LYS A 76 -7.22 -2.11 -2.12
CA LYS A 76 -6.34 -2.96 -1.30
C LYS A 76 -4.96 -2.33 -1.20
N LEU A 77 -4.34 -2.37 -0.03
CA LEU A 77 -2.96 -1.97 0.17
C LEU A 77 -2.13 -3.20 0.53
N LEU A 78 -1.08 -3.44 -0.25
CA LEU A 78 -0.09 -4.45 0.03
C LEU A 78 1.23 -3.79 0.43
N VAL A 79 1.88 -4.35 1.43
CA VAL A 79 3.24 -3.98 1.88
C VAL A 79 4.10 -5.24 1.79
N ASN A 80 5.20 -5.19 1.05
CA ASN A 80 6.08 -6.34 0.81
C ASN A 80 5.37 -7.59 0.28
N GLY A 81 4.30 -7.37 -0.51
CA GLY A 81 3.48 -8.43 -1.09
C GLY A 81 2.38 -8.97 -0.18
N GLU A 82 2.30 -8.54 1.08
CA GLU A 82 1.28 -8.94 2.04
C GLU A 82 0.14 -7.91 2.09
N GLU A 83 -1.12 -8.37 2.08
CA GLU A 83 -2.30 -7.52 2.25
C GLU A 83 -2.38 -7.01 3.69
N VAL A 84 -2.19 -5.69 3.88
CA VAL A 84 -2.24 -5.07 5.22
C VAL A 84 -3.52 -4.28 5.46
N TRP A 85 -4.23 -3.92 4.40
CA TRP A 85 -5.49 -3.17 4.48
C TRP A 85 -6.36 -3.39 3.27
N VAL A 86 -7.67 -3.50 3.52
CA VAL A 86 -8.72 -3.52 2.51
C VAL A 86 -9.76 -2.48 2.87
N MET A 87 -10.24 -1.77 1.85
CA MET A 87 -11.35 -0.84 2.01
C MET A 87 -12.57 -1.57 2.56
N LYS A 88 -13.04 -1.16 3.74
CA LYS A 88 -14.21 -1.76 4.40
C LYS A 88 -15.45 -1.66 3.50
N ASN A 89 -16.32 -2.66 3.59
CA ASN A 89 -17.58 -2.72 2.86
C ASN A 89 -18.71 -1.88 3.52
N SER A 90 -18.38 -0.91 4.38
CA SER A 90 -19.34 -0.04 5.10
C SER A 90 -19.36 1.39 4.51
N TYR A 91 -20.42 2.16 4.80
CA TYR A 91 -20.72 3.41 4.09
C TYR A 91 -19.60 4.47 4.12
N PRO A 92 -19.28 5.10 2.96
CA PRO A 92 -19.75 4.76 1.62
C PRO A 92 -19.12 3.43 1.15
N PRO A 93 -19.91 2.37 0.87
CA PRO A 93 -19.37 1.04 0.70
C PRO A 93 -18.99 0.85 -0.75
N ARG A 94 -17.70 0.66 -1.00
CA ARG A 94 -17.12 0.53 -2.35
C ARG A 94 -17.39 1.79 -3.20
N LEU A 95 -16.50 2.04 -4.15
CA LEU A 95 -16.60 3.15 -5.07
C LEU A 95 -17.68 2.79 -6.10
N LYS A 96 -18.94 3.11 -5.75
CA LYS A 96 -20.09 2.90 -6.63
C LYS A 96 -20.08 3.95 -7.74
N VAL A 97 -20.12 3.48 -8.97
CA VAL A 97 -20.14 4.31 -10.18
C VAL A 97 -21.56 4.32 -10.72
N ARG A 98 -22.09 5.50 -11.01
CA ARG A 98 -23.41 5.69 -11.63
C ARG A 98 -23.21 6.11 -13.09
N GLU A 99 -24.18 5.77 -13.92
CA GLU A 99 -24.30 6.29 -15.30
C GLU A 99 -24.65 7.77 -15.30
#